data_AF-A0A1F5RNN3-F1
#
_entry.id   AF-A0A1F5RNN3-F1
#
_cell.length_a   1.000
_cell.length_b   1.000
_cell.length_c   1.000
_cell.angle_alpha   90.00
_cell.angle_beta   90.00
_cell.angle_gamma   90.00
#
_symmetry.space_group_name_H-M   'P 1'
#
loop_
_entity.id
_entity.type
_entity.pdbx_description
1 polymer ?
#
loop_
_entity_poly.entity_id
_entity_poly.type
_entity_poly.pdbx_seq_one_letter_code
_entity_poly.pdbx_strand_id
1 'polypeptide(L)'
;MEYVIASNDTCVGLAIRFNVSVNSILQLNNLPPACNNLSIGQKLLIPQPTPTPVPPSTATFTALESTRTSCELFPYTVQEGDTLAGIAANFNVTIDGMKEFNQNIFGDTVFTGLTVQVPLCRRLPTPGPTPTATPPPPYPAPNLLSPRDGSVFGLSDESVALQWAAVAALRDNESYLVTVEDITEGTGRRTQAYVTETKYIVPSTLRPSDTSTHLFRWTIEVARQTGTTSDGKPIYSSGSPRSDPRIFGWSGGRTAPTPTS
;
A
#
# COMPACT_ATOMS: atom_id res chain seq x y z
N MET A 1 8.03 -65.69 -5.15
CA MET A 1 8.18 -67.00 -5.83
C MET A 1 9.51 -67.65 -5.46
N GLU A 2 9.65 -68.96 -5.52
CA GLU A 2 10.93 -69.66 -5.33
C GLU A 2 11.66 -69.80 -6.68
N TYR A 3 12.97 -69.56 -6.72
CA TYR A 3 13.84 -69.70 -7.89
C TYR A 3 15.11 -70.48 -7.51
N VAL A 4 15.54 -71.40 -8.38
CA VAL A 4 16.77 -72.19 -8.16
C VAL A 4 17.91 -71.58 -8.97
N ILE A 5 19.00 -71.23 -8.30
CA ILE A 5 20.17 -70.58 -8.91
C ILE A 5 20.83 -71.50 -9.94
N ALA A 6 20.99 -70.99 -11.17
CA ALA A 6 21.67 -71.65 -12.28
C ALA A 6 23.13 -71.18 -12.41
N SER A 7 23.90 -71.84 -13.28
CA SER A 7 25.27 -71.40 -13.59
C SER A 7 25.27 -69.98 -14.16
N ASN A 8 26.19 -69.14 -13.68
CA ASN A 8 26.33 -67.71 -14.03
C ASN A 8 25.22 -66.77 -13.53
N ASP A 9 24.31 -67.22 -12.67
CA ASP A 9 23.36 -66.30 -12.03
C ASP A 9 24.07 -65.37 -11.04
N THR A 10 23.70 -64.09 -11.09
CA THR A 10 24.15 -63.06 -10.14
C THR A 10 22.95 -62.36 -9.53
N CYS A 11 23.10 -61.80 -8.33
CA CYS A 11 22.06 -61.00 -7.67
C CYS A 11 21.50 -59.89 -8.58
N VAL A 12 22.39 -59.21 -9.31
CA VAL A 12 22.03 -58.14 -10.25
C VAL A 12 21.27 -58.71 -11.45
N GLY A 13 21.74 -59.81 -12.04
CA GLY A 13 21.06 -60.45 -13.16
C GLY A 13 19.66 -60.93 -12.81
N LEU A 14 19.47 -61.50 -11.61
CA LEU A 14 18.17 -61.94 -11.12
C LEU A 14 17.24 -60.76 -10.83
N ALA A 15 17.73 -59.69 -10.20
CA ALA A 15 16.95 -58.49 -9.95
C ALA A 15 16.38 -57.89 -11.25
N ILE A 16 17.21 -57.80 -12.29
CA ILE A 16 16.80 -57.32 -13.61
C ILE A 16 15.77 -58.28 -14.22
N ARG A 17 16.07 -59.58 -14.23
CA ARG A 17 15.20 -60.61 -14.84
C ARG A 17 13.79 -60.62 -14.25
N PHE A 18 13.69 -60.43 -12.94
CA PHE A 18 12.42 -60.47 -12.22
C PHE A 18 11.82 -59.07 -11.97
N ASN A 19 12.45 -58.01 -12.50
CA ASN A 19 12.04 -56.63 -12.33
C ASN A 19 11.80 -56.24 -10.85
N VAL A 20 12.77 -56.59 -10.00
CA VAL A 20 12.79 -56.28 -8.56
C VAL A 20 14.11 -55.63 -8.18
N SER A 21 14.20 -55.07 -6.97
CA SER A 21 15.48 -54.53 -6.49
C SER A 21 16.38 -55.64 -5.91
N VAL A 22 17.69 -55.52 -6.11
CA VAL A 22 18.67 -56.42 -5.48
C VAL A 22 18.45 -56.45 -3.96
N ASN A 23 18.25 -55.28 -3.35
CA ASN A 23 18.03 -55.18 -1.91
C ASN A 23 16.80 -55.98 -1.45
N SER A 24 15.71 -55.99 -2.22
CA SER A 24 14.53 -56.79 -1.88
C SER A 24 14.80 -58.30 -1.91
N ILE A 25 15.66 -58.78 -2.81
CA ILE A 25 16.11 -60.17 -2.85
C ILE A 25 17.00 -60.49 -1.63
N LEU A 26 17.93 -59.59 -1.29
CA LEU A 26 18.84 -59.79 -0.16
C LEU A 26 18.09 -59.88 1.17
N GLN A 27 17.19 -58.94 1.42
CA GLN A 27 16.38 -58.89 2.64
C GLN A 27 15.48 -60.12 2.77
N LEU A 28 14.82 -60.52 1.67
CA LEU A 28 13.88 -61.65 1.71
C LEU A 28 14.59 -62.99 1.97
N ASN A 29 15.89 -63.09 1.65
CA ASN A 29 16.66 -64.32 1.79
C ASN A 29 17.76 -64.23 2.85
N ASN A 30 17.79 -63.16 3.65
CA ASN A 30 18.84 -62.88 4.64
C ASN A 30 20.27 -63.03 4.10
N LEU A 31 20.51 -62.55 2.88
CA LEU A 31 21.82 -62.60 2.22
C LEU A 31 22.69 -61.39 2.57
N PRO A 32 24.03 -61.54 2.60
CA PRO A 32 24.93 -60.43 2.87
C PRO A 32 24.87 -59.37 1.77
N PRO A 33 25.11 -58.08 2.09
CA PRO A 33 25.05 -56.97 1.13
C PRO A 33 25.94 -57.15 -0.11
N ALA A 34 27.09 -57.82 0.05
CA ALA A 34 28.04 -58.07 -1.02
C ALA A 34 27.54 -59.10 -2.07
N CYS A 35 26.50 -59.88 -1.76
CA CYS A 35 25.92 -60.94 -2.59
C CYS A 35 26.93 -61.80 -3.39
N ASN A 36 28.03 -62.18 -2.75
CA ASN A 36 29.10 -62.97 -3.35
C ASN A 36 29.03 -64.46 -3.00
N ASN A 37 27.98 -64.89 -2.29
CA ASN A 37 27.86 -66.24 -1.72
C ASN A 37 26.71 -67.07 -2.34
N LEU A 38 26.35 -66.78 -3.58
CA LEU A 38 25.33 -67.54 -4.31
C LEU A 38 25.92 -68.86 -4.81
N SER A 39 25.27 -69.98 -4.47
CA SER A 39 25.69 -71.31 -4.92
C SER A 39 24.73 -71.88 -5.96
N ILE A 40 25.26 -72.53 -6.99
CA ILE A 40 24.43 -73.21 -8.00
C ILE A 40 23.57 -74.28 -7.31
N GLY A 41 22.27 -74.30 -7.62
CA GLY A 41 21.28 -75.18 -6.99
C GLY A 41 20.66 -74.63 -5.70
N GLN A 42 21.13 -73.49 -5.19
CA GLN A 42 20.51 -72.81 -4.04
C GLN A 42 19.12 -72.31 -4.40
N LYS A 43 18.16 -72.46 -3.48
CA LYS A 43 16.81 -71.90 -3.61
C LYS A 43 16.77 -70.48 -3.05
N LEU A 44 16.16 -69.58 -3.82
CA LEU A 44 16.04 -68.16 -3.51
C LEU A 44 14.59 -67.71 -3.66
N LEU A 45 14.07 -67.01 -2.66
CA LEU A 45 12.78 -66.36 -2.70
C LEU A 45 12.89 -65.03 -3.44
N ILE A 46 12.27 -64.93 -4.61
CA ILE A 46 12.18 -63.70 -5.38
C ILE A 46 10.87 -62.98 -5.02
N PRO A 47 10.93 -61.70 -4.56
CA PRO A 47 9.73 -60.93 -4.29
C PRO A 47 8.92 -60.76 -5.58
N GLN A 48 7.60 -60.78 -5.47
CA GLN A 48 6.72 -60.43 -6.59
C GLN A 48 6.05 -59.10 -6.25
N PRO A 49 6.01 -58.15 -7.19
CA PRO A 49 5.19 -56.95 -6.98
C PRO A 49 3.73 -57.39 -6.92
N THR A 50 3.12 -57.26 -5.75
CA THR A 50 1.68 -57.47 -5.58
C THR A 50 0.96 -56.28 -6.23
N PRO A 51 0.08 -56.48 -7.22
CA PRO A 51 -0.73 -55.40 -7.74
C PRO A 51 -1.66 -54.89 -6.62
N THR A 52 -1.43 -53.65 -6.18
CA THR A 52 -2.30 -52.98 -5.23
C THR A 52 -3.62 -52.63 -5.94
N PRO A 53 -4.79 -53.05 -5.42
CA PRO A 53 -6.07 -52.65 -5.98
C PRO A 53 -6.20 -51.13 -6.00
N VAL A 54 -6.52 -50.57 -7.17
CA VAL A 54 -6.82 -49.14 -7.28
C VAL A 54 -8.13 -48.90 -6.54
N PRO A 55 -8.21 -47.92 -5.62
CA PRO A 55 -9.46 -47.62 -4.94
C PRO A 55 -10.55 -47.22 -5.95
N PRO A 56 -11.83 -47.56 -5.71
CA PRO A 56 -12.92 -47.16 -6.59
C PRO A 56 -13.00 -45.64 -6.67
N SER A 57 -13.24 -45.12 -7.88
CA SER A 57 -13.40 -43.69 -8.14
C SER A 57 -14.57 -43.13 -7.34
N THR A 58 -14.30 -42.32 -6.32
CA THR A 58 -15.32 -41.49 -5.68
C THR A 58 -15.77 -40.41 -6.65
N ALA A 59 -17.08 -40.30 -6.86
CA ALA A 59 -17.68 -39.25 -7.67
C ALA A 59 -17.19 -37.88 -7.16
N THR A 60 -16.37 -37.21 -7.97
CA THR A 60 -15.89 -35.87 -7.66
C THR A 60 -16.97 -34.91 -8.12
N PHE A 61 -17.71 -34.33 -7.17
CA PHE A 61 -18.67 -33.27 -7.46
C PHE A 61 -17.97 -32.11 -8.16
N THR A 62 -18.69 -31.42 -9.05
CA THR A 62 -18.14 -30.25 -9.74
C THR A 62 -17.86 -29.12 -8.74
N ALA A 63 -16.91 -28.24 -9.06
CA ALA A 63 -16.52 -27.12 -8.18
C ALA A 63 -17.70 -26.17 -7.83
N LEU A 64 -18.73 -26.12 -8.68
CA LEU A 64 -19.98 -25.37 -8.47
C LEU A 64 -20.91 -26.01 -7.42
N GLU A 65 -20.95 -27.34 -7.35
CA GLU A 65 -21.73 -28.04 -6.32
C GLU A 65 -21.04 -27.95 -4.96
N SER A 66 -19.71 -28.04 -4.95
CA SER A 66 -18.89 -27.90 -3.74
C SER A 66 -18.98 -26.51 -3.12
N THR A 67 -19.18 -25.45 -3.92
CA THR A 67 -19.37 -24.08 -3.42
C THR A 67 -20.79 -23.82 -2.89
N ARG A 68 -21.83 -24.48 -3.42
CA ARG A 68 -23.19 -24.39 -2.88
C ARG A 68 -23.33 -25.05 -1.51
N THR A 69 -22.62 -26.16 -1.26
CA THR A 69 -22.68 -26.90 0.03
C THR A 69 -21.95 -26.17 1.17
N SER A 70 -20.98 -25.30 0.87
CA SER A 70 -20.23 -24.53 1.87
C SER A 70 -20.81 -23.14 2.16
N CYS A 71 -21.91 -22.75 1.50
CA CYS A 71 -22.53 -21.46 1.75
C CYS A 71 -23.35 -21.52 3.04
N GLU A 72 -23.02 -20.68 4.02
CA GLU A 72 -23.86 -20.49 5.20
C GLU A 72 -25.19 -19.84 4.80
N LEU A 73 -26.30 -20.53 5.11
CA LEU A 73 -27.65 -20.07 4.83
C LEU A 73 -28.30 -19.60 6.13
N PHE A 74 -28.88 -18.41 6.11
CA PHE A 74 -29.68 -17.88 7.20
C PHE A 74 -31.18 -17.93 6.83
N PRO A 75 -32.00 -18.71 7.56
CA PRO A 75 -33.44 -18.75 7.30
C PRO A 75 -34.11 -17.48 7.83
N TYR A 76 -34.79 -16.73 6.96
CA TYR A 76 -35.54 -15.54 7.28
C TYR A 76 -37.02 -15.72 6.97
N THR A 77 -37.89 -15.49 7.95
CA THR A 77 -39.35 -15.51 7.75
C THR A 77 -39.83 -14.12 7.36
N VAL A 78 -40.40 -14.00 6.17
CA VAL A 78 -40.92 -12.75 5.59
C VAL A 78 -42.02 -12.20 6.48
N GLN A 79 -41.88 -10.94 6.87
CA GLN A 79 -42.81 -10.20 7.73
C GLN A 79 -43.75 -9.33 6.88
N GLU A 80 -44.77 -8.76 7.53
CA GLU A 80 -45.72 -7.87 6.85
C GLU A 80 -44.99 -6.63 6.33
N GLY A 81 -45.13 -6.35 5.03
CA GLY A 81 -44.48 -5.21 4.37
C GLY A 81 -43.07 -5.49 3.83
N ASP A 82 -42.53 -6.69 4.06
CA ASP A 82 -41.25 -7.06 3.46
C ASP A 82 -41.34 -7.26 1.95
N THR A 83 -40.23 -6.97 1.27
CA THR A 83 -40.03 -7.28 -0.15
C THR A 83 -38.73 -8.05 -0.32
N LEU A 84 -38.59 -8.85 -1.37
CA LEU A 84 -37.35 -9.58 -1.65
C LEU A 84 -36.16 -8.63 -1.78
N ALA A 85 -36.37 -7.46 -2.39
CA ALA A 85 -35.38 -6.40 -2.50
C ALA A 85 -35.00 -5.80 -1.14
N GLY A 86 -35.97 -5.53 -0.26
CA GLY A 86 -35.72 -5.02 1.09
C GLY A 86 -34.93 -6.00 1.95
N ILE A 87 -35.29 -7.29 1.91
CA ILE A 87 -34.58 -8.36 2.62
C ILE A 87 -33.15 -8.48 2.08
N ALA A 88 -32.98 -8.57 0.76
CA ALA A 88 -31.67 -8.67 0.12
C ALA A 88 -30.75 -7.49 0.52
N ALA A 89 -31.29 -6.26 0.49
CA ALA A 89 -30.57 -5.06 0.89
C ALA A 89 -30.18 -5.09 2.38
N ASN A 90 -31.08 -5.49 3.27
CA ASN A 90 -30.80 -5.56 4.71
C ASN A 90 -29.66 -6.54 5.04
N PHE A 91 -29.57 -7.65 4.29
CA PHE A 91 -28.50 -8.63 4.46
C PHE A 91 -27.28 -8.38 3.57
N ASN A 92 -27.26 -7.28 2.81
CA ASN A 92 -26.22 -6.91 1.85
C ASN A 92 -25.94 -7.99 0.79
N VAL A 93 -26.98 -8.67 0.31
CA VAL A 93 -26.93 -9.70 -0.76
C VAL A 93 -27.67 -9.19 -1.99
N THR A 94 -27.33 -9.66 -3.19
CA THR A 94 -28.09 -9.33 -4.41
C THR A 94 -29.41 -10.11 -4.49
N ILE A 95 -30.42 -9.54 -5.15
CA ILE A 95 -31.69 -10.24 -5.42
C ILE A 95 -31.45 -11.53 -6.22
N ASP A 96 -30.52 -11.49 -7.19
CA ASP A 96 -30.11 -12.64 -7.97
C ASP A 96 -29.49 -13.74 -7.08
N GLY A 97 -28.57 -13.36 -6.18
CA GLY A 97 -28.01 -14.26 -5.19
C GLY A 97 -29.07 -14.86 -4.27
N MET A 98 -30.08 -14.09 -3.87
CA MET A 98 -31.22 -14.62 -3.12
C MET A 98 -32.01 -15.68 -3.93
N LYS A 99 -32.28 -15.42 -5.22
CA LYS A 99 -33.03 -16.35 -6.09
C LYS A 99 -32.29 -17.66 -6.37
N GLU A 100 -30.96 -17.61 -6.51
CA GLU A 100 -30.12 -18.80 -6.71
C GLU A 100 -30.29 -19.86 -5.61
N PHE A 101 -30.62 -19.44 -4.38
CA PHE A 101 -30.78 -20.28 -3.20
C PHE A 101 -32.25 -20.48 -2.78
N ASN A 102 -33.18 -19.83 -3.47
CA ASN A 102 -34.63 -19.91 -3.21
C ASN A 102 -35.40 -20.21 -4.50
N GLN A 103 -35.18 -21.41 -5.06
CA GLN A 103 -35.80 -21.84 -6.32
C GLN A 103 -37.34 -21.94 -6.27
N ASN A 104 -37.92 -21.86 -5.07
CA ASN A 104 -39.36 -21.81 -4.83
C ASN A 104 -39.96 -20.40 -4.94
N ILE A 105 -39.14 -19.36 -5.12
CA ILE A 105 -39.59 -17.99 -5.34
C ILE A 105 -39.58 -17.71 -6.85
N PHE A 106 -40.76 -17.42 -7.41
CA PHE A 106 -40.90 -17.04 -8.80
C PHE A 106 -41.03 -15.51 -8.92
N GLY A 107 -40.10 -14.87 -9.61
CA GLY A 107 -40.07 -13.41 -9.73
C GLY A 107 -39.56 -12.71 -8.47
N ASP A 108 -40.01 -11.48 -8.22
CA ASP A 108 -39.55 -10.64 -7.10
C ASP A 108 -40.50 -10.63 -5.89
N THR A 109 -41.58 -11.41 -5.94
CA THR A 109 -42.66 -11.40 -4.95
C THR A 109 -42.39 -12.39 -3.82
N VAL A 110 -42.52 -11.91 -2.58
CA VAL A 110 -42.52 -12.73 -1.36
C VAL A 110 -43.81 -12.49 -0.59
N PHE A 111 -44.28 -13.50 0.15
CA PHE A 111 -45.50 -13.43 0.94
C PHE A 111 -45.18 -13.54 2.42
N THR A 112 -45.93 -12.82 3.25
CA THR A 112 -45.81 -12.89 4.70
C THR A 112 -45.91 -14.35 5.18
N GLY A 113 -45.00 -14.75 6.07
CA GLY A 113 -44.90 -16.12 6.58
C GLY A 113 -44.09 -17.09 5.71
N LEU A 114 -43.67 -16.68 4.50
CA LEU A 114 -42.72 -17.46 3.69
C LEU A 114 -41.34 -17.44 4.33
N THR A 115 -40.67 -18.59 4.43
CA THR A 115 -39.25 -18.65 4.83
C THR A 115 -38.35 -18.63 3.60
N VAL A 116 -37.42 -17.68 3.56
CA VAL A 116 -36.40 -17.53 2.52
C VAL A 116 -35.01 -17.81 3.09
N GLN A 117 -34.15 -18.45 2.31
CA GLN A 117 -32.76 -18.76 2.64
C GLN A 117 -31.86 -17.62 2.19
N VAL A 118 -31.26 -16.88 3.12
CA VAL A 118 -30.32 -15.81 2.82
C VAL A 118 -28.90 -16.39 2.70
N PRO A 119 -28.25 -16.35 1.52
CA PRO A 119 -26.91 -16.90 1.36
C PRO A 119 -25.85 -15.91 1.85
N LEU A 120 -25.36 -16.11 3.07
CA LEU A 120 -24.40 -15.20 3.71
C LEU A 120 -23.04 -15.17 2.98
N CYS A 121 -22.72 -16.24 2.25
CA CYS A 121 -21.53 -16.31 1.40
C CYS A 121 -21.60 -15.38 0.17
N ARG A 122 -22.78 -14.86 -0.17
CA ARG A 122 -23.01 -13.92 -1.29
C ARG A 122 -23.15 -12.48 -0.82
N ARG A 123 -22.80 -12.19 0.44
CA ARG A 123 -22.75 -10.82 0.94
C ARG A 123 -21.79 -10.00 0.08
N LEU A 124 -22.29 -8.91 -0.47
CA LEU A 124 -21.48 -7.88 -1.06
C LEU A 124 -20.46 -7.41 -0.02
N PRO A 125 -19.24 -7.07 -0.44
CA PRO A 125 -18.28 -6.45 0.45
C PRO A 125 -18.97 -5.24 1.08
N THR A 126 -19.07 -5.22 2.41
CA THR A 126 -19.47 -4.01 3.11
C THR A 126 -18.48 -2.94 2.67
N PRO A 127 -18.93 -1.76 2.22
CA PRO A 127 -18.02 -0.62 2.11
C PRO A 127 -17.32 -0.53 3.46
N GLY A 128 -16.02 -0.79 3.48
CA GLY A 128 -15.23 -0.60 4.69
C GLY A 128 -15.42 0.84 5.16
N PRO A 129 -15.07 1.18 6.42
CA PRO A 129 -14.93 2.58 6.76
C PRO A 129 -14.02 3.20 5.70
N THR A 130 -14.56 4.10 4.88
CA THR A 130 -13.74 4.94 4.00
C THR A 130 -12.67 5.51 4.91
N PRO A 131 -11.37 5.28 4.65
CA PRO A 131 -10.34 5.77 5.54
C PRO A 131 -10.52 7.29 5.65
N THR A 132 -11.02 7.74 6.80
CA THR A 132 -11.01 9.15 7.16
C THR A 132 -9.54 9.52 7.15
N ALA A 133 -9.14 10.37 6.18
CA ALA A 133 -7.76 10.77 6.04
C ALA A 133 -7.24 11.22 7.40
N THR A 134 -6.32 10.45 7.99
CA THR A 134 -5.69 10.86 9.23
C THR A 134 -4.90 12.12 8.90
N PRO A 135 -5.21 13.28 9.51
CA PRO A 135 -4.45 14.48 9.25
C PRO A 135 -2.98 14.17 9.56
N PRO A 136 -2.06 14.44 8.63
CA PRO A 136 -0.65 14.15 8.85
C PRO A 136 -0.15 14.92 10.06
N PRO A 137 0.83 14.36 10.80
CA PRO A 137 1.39 15.04 11.96
C PRO A 137 1.87 16.44 11.54
N PRO A 138 1.55 17.49 12.32
CA PRO A 138 1.97 18.85 11.99
C PRO A 138 3.49 18.95 12.01
N TYR A 139 4.08 19.60 11.00
CA TYR A 139 5.52 19.83 10.98
C TYR A 139 5.91 20.79 12.12
N PRO A 140 7.13 20.66 12.68
CA PRO A 140 7.67 21.69 13.57
C PRO A 140 7.90 23.00 12.81
N ALA A 141 8.07 24.10 13.56
CA ALA A 141 8.44 25.37 12.98
C ALA A 141 9.83 25.27 12.27
N PRO A 142 9.98 25.83 11.06
CA PRO A 142 11.28 25.86 10.37
C PRO A 142 12.36 26.60 11.16
N ASN A 143 13.57 26.05 11.22
CA ASN A 143 14.70 26.70 11.89
C ASN A 143 15.49 27.58 10.90
N LEU A 144 15.55 28.88 11.14
CA LEU A 144 16.23 29.84 10.26
C LEU A 144 17.75 29.73 10.44
N LEU A 145 18.52 29.72 9.34
CA LEU A 145 19.98 29.52 9.37
C LEU A 145 20.72 30.80 9.00
N SER A 146 20.39 31.38 7.85
CA SER A 146 21.06 32.58 7.30
C SER A 146 20.02 33.55 6.72
N PRO A 147 20.22 34.87 6.85
CA PRO A 147 21.26 35.54 7.63
C PRO A 147 21.13 35.29 9.14
N ARG A 148 22.20 35.58 9.89
CA ARG A 148 22.11 35.68 11.35
C ARG A 148 21.18 36.83 11.69
N ASP A 149 20.47 36.71 12.81
CA ASP A 149 19.63 37.80 13.29
C ASP A 149 20.47 39.08 13.50
N GLY A 150 19.98 40.20 12.96
CA GLY A 150 20.67 41.49 12.97
C GLY A 150 21.76 41.69 11.90
N SER A 151 21.97 40.76 10.97
CA SER A 151 22.97 40.94 9.89
C SER A 151 22.62 42.16 9.02
N VAL A 152 23.63 42.89 8.53
CA VAL A 152 23.44 44.09 7.70
C VAL A 152 24.07 43.90 6.33
N PHE A 153 23.33 44.26 5.30
CA PHE A 153 23.72 44.19 3.89
C PHE A 153 23.88 45.61 3.33
N GLY A 154 25.09 45.90 2.87
CA GLY A 154 25.55 47.19 2.40
C GLY A 154 25.24 47.47 0.93
N LEU A 155 25.82 48.55 0.41
CA LEU A 155 25.71 48.93 -1.00
C LEU A 155 26.29 47.88 -1.96
N SER A 156 27.39 47.23 -1.53
CA SER A 156 28.07 46.15 -2.27
C SER A 156 27.28 44.84 -2.28
N ASP A 157 26.29 44.69 -1.41
CA ASP A 157 25.47 43.49 -1.33
C ASP A 157 24.26 43.63 -2.25
N GLU A 158 24.38 43.08 -3.45
CA GLU A 158 23.34 43.16 -4.48
C GLU A 158 22.11 42.30 -4.17
N SER A 159 22.25 41.28 -3.31
CA SER A 159 21.17 40.38 -2.95
C SER A 159 21.30 39.84 -1.53
N VAL A 160 20.17 39.50 -0.93
CA VAL A 160 20.10 38.83 0.38
C VAL A 160 19.55 37.43 0.18
N ALA A 161 20.32 36.42 0.56
CA ALA A 161 19.89 35.02 0.50
C ALA A 161 19.43 34.53 1.89
N LEU A 162 18.17 34.15 1.98
CA LEU A 162 17.56 33.51 3.14
C LEU A 162 17.76 32.00 3.03
N GLN A 163 18.12 31.34 4.13
CA GLN A 163 18.28 29.90 4.23
C GLN A 163 17.72 29.40 5.56
N TRP A 164 17.12 28.22 5.54
CA TRP A 164 16.54 27.56 6.70
C TRP A 164 16.79 26.04 6.65
N ALA A 165 16.63 25.36 7.78
CA ALA A 165 16.68 23.90 7.83
C ALA A 165 15.38 23.32 7.27
N ALA A 166 15.49 22.23 6.50
CA ALA A 166 14.32 21.48 6.08
C ALA A 166 13.61 20.88 7.30
N VAL A 167 12.28 20.99 7.36
CA VAL A 167 11.48 20.37 8.44
C VAL A 167 11.24 18.88 8.21
N ALA A 168 11.17 18.48 6.94
CA ALA A 168 11.07 17.11 6.44
C ALA A 168 11.19 17.14 4.90
N ALA A 169 11.05 15.97 4.26
CA ALA A 169 10.70 15.93 2.84
C ALA A 169 9.26 16.46 2.68
N LEU A 170 9.10 17.56 1.93
CA LEU A 170 7.79 18.13 1.62
C LEU A 170 7.02 17.19 0.66
N ARG A 171 5.71 17.14 0.80
CA ARG A 171 4.82 16.46 -0.16
C ARG A 171 4.71 17.27 -1.45
N ASP A 172 4.24 16.62 -2.52
CA ASP A 172 4.06 17.25 -3.83
C ASP A 172 3.16 18.51 -3.79
N ASN A 173 2.22 18.57 -2.85
CA ASN A 173 1.32 19.72 -2.66
C ASN A 173 1.77 20.66 -1.53
N GLU A 174 3.02 20.59 -1.09
CA GLU A 174 3.57 21.40 0.00
C GLU A 174 4.72 22.28 -0.47
N SER A 175 4.85 23.45 0.14
CA SER A 175 5.90 24.43 -0.13
C SER A 175 6.21 25.21 1.13
N TYR A 176 7.39 25.84 1.20
CA TYR A 176 7.69 26.85 2.20
C TYR A 176 7.09 28.19 1.78
N LEU A 177 6.30 28.79 2.65
CA LEU A 177 5.87 30.18 2.55
C LEU A 177 6.92 31.07 3.22
N VAL A 178 7.65 31.80 2.40
CA VAL A 178 8.60 32.84 2.81
C VAL A 178 7.85 34.15 2.91
N THR A 179 7.87 34.81 4.07
CA THR A 179 7.36 36.18 4.22
C THR A 179 8.52 37.09 4.61
N VAL A 180 8.70 38.19 3.87
CA VAL A 180 9.68 39.25 4.19
C VAL A 180 8.96 40.59 4.21
N GLU A 181 9.11 41.33 5.30
CA GLU A 181 8.42 42.59 5.56
C GLU A 181 9.42 43.67 5.96
N ASP A 182 9.31 44.84 5.33
CA ASP A 182 10.01 46.04 5.75
C ASP A 182 9.30 46.65 6.96
N ILE A 183 9.98 46.67 8.09
CA ILE A 183 9.43 47.19 9.35
C ILE A 183 9.92 48.60 9.67
N THR A 184 10.79 49.18 8.84
CA THR A 184 11.33 50.54 9.00
C THR A 184 10.53 51.56 8.21
N GLU A 185 10.07 51.21 7.01
CA GLU A 185 9.30 52.11 6.14
C GLU A 185 7.91 52.46 6.73
N GLY A 186 7.38 51.59 7.60
CA GLY A 186 6.07 51.79 8.24
C GLY A 186 4.86 51.64 7.31
N THR A 187 5.11 51.37 6.02
CA THR A 187 4.08 51.16 4.97
C THR A 187 3.56 49.73 4.90
N GLY A 188 4.16 48.80 5.65
CA GLY A 188 3.81 47.37 5.63
C GLY A 188 4.23 46.67 4.32
N ARG A 189 5.20 47.24 3.60
CA ARG A 189 5.74 46.68 2.36
C ARG A 189 6.30 45.30 2.62
N ARG A 190 5.72 44.29 1.98
CA ARG A 190 6.10 42.89 2.17
C ARG A 190 6.06 42.10 0.86
N THR A 191 6.82 41.02 0.81
CA THR A 191 6.71 39.99 -0.22
C THR A 191 6.38 38.65 0.40
N GLN A 192 5.70 37.81 -0.37
CA GLN A 192 5.46 36.42 -0.05
C GLN A 192 5.84 35.55 -1.23
N ALA A 193 6.51 34.45 -0.97
CA ALA A 193 6.91 33.48 -1.99
C ALA A 193 6.68 32.06 -1.48
N TYR A 194 6.22 31.21 -2.39
CA TYR A 194 6.09 29.77 -2.17
C TYR A 194 7.26 29.09 -2.88
N VAL A 195 8.10 28.37 -2.15
CA VAL A 195 9.29 27.70 -2.69
C VAL A 195 9.41 26.29 -2.13
N THR A 196 9.95 25.36 -2.92
CA THR A 196 10.22 23.97 -2.48
C THR A 196 11.64 23.79 -1.95
N GLU A 197 12.55 24.68 -2.32
CA GLU A 197 13.93 24.71 -1.84
C GLU A 197 14.05 25.33 -0.46
N THR A 198 15.14 25.06 0.26
CA THR A 198 15.46 25.66 1.57
C THR A 198 16.27 26.96 1.46
N LYS A 199 16.10 27.68 0.34
CA LYS A 199 16.79 28.93 0.02
C LYS A 199 15.83 29.86 -0.72
N TYR A 200 15.92 31.15 -0.43
CA TYR A 200 15.20 32.18 -1.16
C TYR A 200 16.07 33.43 -1.32
N ILE A 201 16.12 34.00 -2.52
CA ILE A 201 16.79 35.28 -2.76
C ILE A 201 15.75 36.38 -2.67
N VAL A 202 15.94 37.32 -1.74
CA VAL A 202 15.03 38.45 -1.56
C VAL A 202 15.01 39.29 -2.85
N PRO A 203 13.84 39.56 -3.44
CA PRO A 203 13.73 40.36 -4.65
C PRO A 203 14.35 41.74 -4.48
N SER A 204 15.09 42.21 -5.49
CA SER A 204 15.65 43.57 -5.50
C SER A 204 14.58 44.66 -5.44
N THR A 205 13.33 44.33 -5.80
CA THR A 205 12.18 45.22 -5.63
C THR A 205 11.81 45.50 -4.18
N LEU A 206 12.35 44.77 -3.20
CA LEU A 206 12.24 45.11 -1.78
C LEU A 206 13.40 45.97 -1.28
N ARG A 207 14.46 46.16 -2.06
CA ARG A 207 15.60 46.99 -1.65
C ARG A 207 15.12 48.43 -1.46
N PRO A 208 15.52 49.11 -0.36
CA PRO A 208 15.20 50.52 -0.17
C PRO A 208 15.74 51.38 -1.32
N SER A 209 15.06 52.48 -1.62
CA SER A 209 15.48 53.45 -2.65
C SER A 209 16.19 54.66 -2.07
N ASP A 210 16.16 54.83 -0.75
CA ASP A 210 16.87 55.89 -0.05
C ASP A 210 18.23 55.42 0.49
N THR A 211 18.96 56.34 1.12
CA THR A 211 20.30 56.08 1.68
C THR A 211 20.26 55.49 3.08
N SER A 212 19.08 55.28 3.67
CA SER A 212 18.94 54.71 4.99
C SER A 212 18.95 53.18 4.95
N THR A 213 19.31 52.56 6.08
CA THR A 213 19.24 51.10 6.21
C THR A 213 17.87 50.75 6.74
N HIS A 214 17.12 49.94 6.00
CA HIS A 214 15.84 49.43 6.44
C HIS A 214 16.02 48.07 7.11
N LEU A 215 15.22 47.82 8.15
CA LEU A 215 15.14 46.53 8.82
C LEU A 215 14.02 45.70 8.19
N PHE A 216 14.35 44.46 7.85
CA PHE A 216 13.44 43.49 7.27
C PHE A 216 13.25 42.33 8.23
N ARG A 217 11.99 42.09 8.61
CA ARG A 217 11.59 40.90 9.36
C ARG A 217 11.20 39.79 8.39
N TRP A 218 11.66 38.57 8.64
CA TRP A 218 11.28 37.42 7.83
C TRP A 218 10.93 36.18 8.66
N THR A 219 9.99 35.41 8.14
CA THR A 219 9.52 34.14 8.73
C THR A 219 9.29 33.10 7.64
N ILE A 220 9.43 31.83 8.01
CA ILE A 220 9.10 30.69 7.16
C ILE A 220 8.02 29.85 7.85
N GLU A 221 7.03 29.38 7.08
CA GLU A 221 6.13 28.29 7.49
C GLU A 221 5.96 27.29 6.33
N VAL A 222 5.53 26.06 6.63
CA VAL A 222 5.06 25.14 5.59
C VAL A 222 3.65 25.53 5.21
N ALA A 223 3.39 25.63 3.91
CA ALA A 223 2.07 25.84 3.33
C ALA A 223 1.68 24.63 2.49
N ARG A 224 0.48 24.11 2.72
CA ARG A 224 -0.11 22.99 1.98
C ARG A 224 -1.18 23.52 1.03
N GLN A 225 -1.07 23.21 -0.25
CA GLN A 225 -2.11 23.50 -1.21
C GLN A 225 -3.31 22.56 -0.97
N THR A 226 -4.45 23.14 -0.60
CA THR A 226 -5.70 22.43 -0.31
C THR A 226 -6.71 22.50 -1.44
N GLY A 227 -6.46 23.36 -2.43
CA GLY A 227 -7.29 23.45 -3.63
C GLY A 227 -6.79 24.51 -4.61
N THR A 228 -7.66 24.85 -5.54
CA THR A 228 -7.48 25.91 -6.52
C THR A 228 -8.78 26.68 -6.65
N THR A 229 -8.71 28.00 -6.81
CA THR A 229 -9.88 28.82 -7.14
C THR A 229 -10.38 28.51 -8.55
N SER A 230 -11.58 29.00 -8.89
CA SER A 230 -12.13 28.92 -10.26
C SER A 230 -11.18 29.50 -11.32
N ASP A 231 -10.34 30.46 -10.94
CA ASP A 231 -9.38 31.13 -11.81
C ASP A 231 -8.01 30.43 -11.82
N GLY A 232 -7.91 29.21 -11.27
CA GLY A 232 -6.70 28.39 -11.24
C GLY A 232 -5.65 28.82 -10.21
N LYS A 233 -5.95 29.77 -9.31
CA LYS A 233 -4.99 30.19 -8.27
C LYS A 233 -4.97 29.17 -7.13
N PRO A 234 -3.79 28.75 -6.64
CA PRO A 234 -3.69 27.81 -5.53
C PRO A 234 -4.26 28.40 -4.23
N ILE A 235 -4.96 27.57 -3.47
CA ILE A 235 -5.44 27.86 -2.12
C ILE A 235 -4.56 27.10 -1.15
N TYR A 236 -3.97 27.80 -0.18
CA TYR A 236 -3.06 27.21 0.80
C TYR A 236 -3.65 27.21 2.21
N SER A 237 -3.34 26.18 2.99
CA SER A 237 -3.50 26.13 4.44
C SER A 237 -2.14 26.01 5.12
N SER A 238 -2.04 26.48 6.37
CA SER A 238 -0.81 26.30 7.15
C SER A 238 -0.57 24.81 7.46
N GLY A 239 0.67 24.36 7.25
CA GLY A 239 1.15 22.99 7.49
C GLY A 239 2.15 22.89 8.66
N SER A 240 2.60 24.03 9.20
CA SER A 240 3.46 24.13 10.38
C SER A 240 3.20 25.44 11.13
N PRO A 241 3.58 25.56 12.40
CA PRO A 241 3.77 26.89 12.99
C PRO A 241 4.80 27.71 12.19
N ARG A 242 4.72 29.03 12.31
CA ARG A 242 5.76 29.94 11.77
C ARG A 242 7.04 29.79 12.56
N SER A 243 8.17 29.95 11.88
CA SER A 243 9.48 30.10 12.52
C SER A 243 9.49 31.28 13.48
N ASP A 244 10.38 31.24 14.46
CA ASP A 244 10.78 32.45 15.16
C ASP A 244 11.29 33.47 14.12
N PRO A 245 10.83 34.73 14.18
CA PRO A 245 11.21 35.72 13.18
C PRO A 245 12.69 36.09 13.33
N ARG A 246 13.33 36.36 12.20
CA ARG A 246 14.65 37.01 12.16
C ARG A 246 14.58 38.35 11.46
N ILE A 247 15.52 39.21 11.78
CA ILE A 247 15.67 40.56 11.24
C ILE A 247 17.02 40.65 10.52
N PHE A 248 17.05 41.34 9.38
CA PHE A 248 18.28 41.80 8.74
C PHE A 248 18.13 43.26 8.29
N GLY A 249 19.23 44.00 8.23
CA GLY A 249 19.28 45.33 7.64
C GLY A 249 19.68 45.27 6.17
N TRP A 250 19.05 46.06 5.30
CA TRP A 250 19.49 46.21 3.91
C TRP A 250 19.47 47.68 3.50
N SER A 251 20.56 48.14 2.90
CA SER A 251 20.72 49.53 2.46
C SER A 251 20.41 49.71 0.97
N GLY A 252 19.71 50.81 0.68
CA GLY A 252 19.38 51.23 -0.67
C GLY A 252 20.54 51.87 -1.43
N GLY A 253 20.57 51.66 -2.75
CA GLY A 253 21.51 52.34 -3.66
C GLY A 253 20.99 53.74 -4.04
N ARG A 254 21.92 54.71 -4.15
CA ARG A 254 21.70 56.16 -4.41
C ARG A 254 20.47 56.51 -5.27
N THR A 255 19.77 57.56 -4.82
CA THR A 255 18.67 58.28 -5.53
C THR A 255 18.87 58.35 -7.04
N ALA A 256 17.82 58.01 -7.80
CA ALA A 256 17.74 58.34 -9.21
C ALA A 256 17.99 59.86 -9.40
N PRO A 257 18.77 60.29 -10.41
CA PRO A 257 18.95 61.71 -10.67
C PRO A 257 17.59 62.34 -10.99
N THR A 258 17.27 63.43 -10.29
CA THR A 258 16.11 64.27 -10.58
C THR A 258 16.16 64.68 -12.06
N PRO A 259 15.10 64.45 -12.87
CA PRO A 259 15.08 64.97 -14.23
C PRO A 259 15.12 66.50 -14.14
N THR A 260 16.16 67.09 -14.72
CA THR A 260 16.28 68.53 -14.89
C THR A 260 15.33 68.92 -16.02
N SER A 261 14.33 69.74 -15.70
CA SER A 261 13.54 70.50 -16.69
C SER A 261 14.24 71.79 -17.06
#